data_AF-A0A077QYS8-F1
#
_entry.id   AF-A0A077QYS8-F1
#
_cell.length_a   1.000
_cell.length_b   1.000
_cell.length_c   1.000
_cell.angle_alpha   90.00
_cell.angle_beta   90.00
_cell.angle_gamma   90.00
#
_symmetry.space_group_name_H-M   'P 1'
#
loop_
_entity.id
_entity.type
_entity.pdbx_description
1 polymer ?
#
loop_
_entity_poly.entity_id
_entity_poly.type
_entity_poly.pdbx_seq_one_letter_code
_entity_poly.pdbx_strand_id
1 'polypeptide(L)' 'MSDTIKEIVDIPQNFFREGTHFVNRCTKPNRKEYIQICRAVGLGFVVMGFIGYFVKLVSKRSLPPPILVFI' A
#
# COMPACT_ATOMS: atom_id res chain seq x y z
N MET A 1 -40.76 8.88 -2.15
CA MET A 1 -39.41 9.34 -2.56
C MET A 1 -38.43 9.44 -1.38
N SER A 2 -38.82 8.98 -0.18
CA SER A 2 -38.01 8.92 1.05
C SER A 2 -37.51 7.52 1.37
N ASP A 3 -38.12 6.48 0.79
CA ASP A 3 -37.81 5.08 1.05
C ASP A 3 -36.56 4.62 0.29
N THR A 4 -36.36 5.12 -0.93
CA THR A 4 -35.15 4.86 -1.72
C THR A 4 -33.91 5.38 -1.00
N ILE A 5 -33.94 6.61 -0.47
CA ILE A 5 -32.78 7.24 0.21
C ILE A 5 -32.37 6.48 1.48
N LYS A 6 -33.33 5.91 2.22
CA LYS A 6 -33.04 5.09 3.41
C LYS A 6 -32.38 3.76 3.02
N GLU A 7 -32.91 3.10 1.98
CA GLU A 7 -32.37 1.83 1.50
C GLU A 7 -30.92 1.95 0.98
N ILE A 8 -30.59 3.02 0.24
CA ILE A 8 -29.20 3.30 -0.16
C ILE A 8 -28.26 3.74 0.97
N VAL A 9 -28.77 4.14 2.13
CA VAL A 9 -27.96 4.45 3.33
C VAL A 9 -27.76 3.21 4.20
N ASP A 10 -28.74 2.31 4.24
CA ASP A 10 -28.63 1.02 4.94
C ASP A 10 -27.61 0.08 4.28
N ILE A 11 -27.46 0.14 2.95
CA ILE A 11 -26.44 -0.62 2.21
C ILE A 11 -25.02 -0.32 2.73
N PRO A 12 -24.47 0.91 2.63
CA PRO A 12 -23.13 1.21 3.09
C PRO A 12 -22.94 0.93 4.59
N GLN A 13 -23.98 1.16 5.41
CA GLN A 13 -23.92 0.87 6.85
C GLN A 13 -23.73 -0.63 7.13
N ASN A 14 -24.44 -1.50 6.40
CA ASN A 14 -24.25 -2.94 6.51
C ASN A 14 -22.88 -3.38 5.97
N PHE A 15 -22.40 -2.80 4.86
CA PHE A 15 -21.05 -3.06 4.33
C PHE A 15 -19.93 -2.67 5.31
N PHE A 16 -20.04 -1.53 6.01
CA PHE A 16 -19.07 -1.15 7.05
C PHE A 16 -19.10 -2.11 8.25
N ARG A 17 -20.30 -2.57 8.64
CA ARG A 17 -20.46 -3.53 9.72
C ARG A 17 -19.84 -4.89 9.35
N GLU A 18 -20.10 -5.38 8.14
CA GLU A 18 -19.47 -6.62 7.64
C GLU A 18 -17.95 -6.46 7.46
N GLY A 19 -17.49 -5.30 6.98
CA GLY A 19 -16.07 -4.98 6.84
C GLY A 19 -15.33 -4.98 8.19
N THR A 20 -15.94 -4.46 9.24
CA THR A 20 -15.34 -4.49 10.59
C THR A 20 -15.32 -5.91 11.17
N HIS A 21 -16.36 -6.72 10.93
CA HIS A 21 -16.35 -8.15 11.27
C HIS A 21 -15.25 -8.92 10.53
N PHE A 22 -15.00 -8.62 9.25
CA PHE A 22 -13.92 -9.23 8.46
C PHE A 22 -12.54 -8.85 9.00
N VAL A 23 -12.28 -7.57 9.24
CA VAL A 23 -10.99 -7.09 9.79
C VAL A 23 -10.72 -7.69 11.18
N ASN A 24 -11.77 -7.93 11.97
CA ASN A 24 -11.64 -8.55 13.28
C ASN A 24 -11.37 -10.07 13.23
N ARG A 25 -11.66 -10.72 12.09
CA ARG A 25 -11.32 -12.13 11.82
C ARG A 25 -9.91 -12.30 11.25
N CYS A 26 -9.29 -11.23 10.75
CA CYS A 26 -7.91 -11.28 10.26
C CYS A 26 -6.92 -11.49 11.42
N THR A 27 -5.95 -12.39 11.23
CA THR A 27 -4.82 -12.54 12.14
C THR A 27 -3.97 -11.28 12.11
N LYS A 28 -4.03 -10.47 13.17
CA LYS A 28 -3.20 -9.27 13.27
C LYS A 28 -1.74 -9.69 13.50
N PRO A 29 -0.79 -9.18 12.69
CA PRO A 29 0.62 -9.55 12.83
C PRO A 29 1.14 -9.13 14.20
N ASN A 30 1.97 -9.96 14.82
CA ASN A 30 2.58 -9.64 16.10
C ASN A 30 3.63 -8.51 15.91
N ARG A 31 3.98 -7.80 16.99
CA ARG A 31 5.00 -6.72 16.96
C ARG A 31 6.32 -7.18 16.35
N LYS A 32 6.74 -8.43 16.61
CA LYS A 32 7.99 -8.98 16.06
C LYS A 32 7.94 -9.16 14.54
N GLU A 33 6.84 -9.71 14.02
CA GLU A 33 6.63 -9.91 12.59
C GLU A 33 6.51 -8.58 11.85
N TYR A 34 5.78 -7.62 12.42
CA TYR A 34 5.66 -6.28 11.87
C TYR A 34 7.03 -5.60 11.73
N ILE A 35 7.86 -5.67 12.77
CA ILE A 35 9.22 -5.09 12.73
C ILE A 35 10.09 -5.79 11.69
N GLN A 36 9.97 -7.10 11.52
CA GLN A 36 10.72 -7.84 10.51
C GLN A 36 10.32 -7.43 9.08
N ILE A 37 9.02 -7.27 8.82
CA ILE A 37 8.50 -6.81 7.53
C ILE A 37 8.93 -5.36 7.27
N CYS A 38 8.80 -4.46 8.25
CA CYS A 38 9.23 -3.07 8.12
C CYS A 38 10.73 -2.95 7.86
N ARG A 39 11.56 -3.81 8.45
CA ARG A 39 13.00 -3.85 8.17
C ARG A 39 13.30 -4.32 6.75
N ALA A 40 12.62 -5.37 6.29
CA ALA A 40 12.79 -5.87 4.92
C ALA A 40 12.35 -4.82 3.87
N VAL A 41 11.18 -4.23 4.06
CA VAL A 41 10.65 -3.17 3.18
C VAL A 41 11.50 -1.90 3.26
N GLY A 42 11.93 -1.51 4.46
CA GLY A 42 12.80 -0.35 4.66
C GLY A 42 14.16 -0.50 3.97
N LEU A 43 14.78 -1.68 4.05
CA LEU A 43 16.03 -1.96 3.34
C LEU A 43 15.83 -1.93 1.81
N GLY A 44 14.73 -2.52 1.31
CA GLY A 44 14.38 -2.49 -0.11
C GLY A 44 14.18 -1.06 -0.63
N PHE A 45 13.43 -0.24 0.10
CA PHE A 45 13.19 1.17 -0.28
C PHE A 45 14.47 1.99 -0.29
N VAL A 46 15.35 1.78 0.69
CA VAL A 46 16.66 2.43 0.75
C VAL A 46 17.50 2.05 -0.47
N VAL A 47 17.64 0.75 -0.78
CA VAL A 47 18.45 0.29 -1.92
C VAL A 47 17.90 0.81 -3.25
N MET A 48 16.59 0.71 -3.48
CA MET A 48 15.94 1.22 -4.70
C MET A 48 16.08 2.75 -4.83
N GLY A 49 15.95 3.48 -3.72
CA GLY A 49 16.10 4.93 -3.67
C GLY A 49 17.53 5.39 -3.95
N PHE A 50 18.52 4.74 -3.34
CA PHE A 50 19.94 5.06 -3.55
C PHE A 50 20.36 4.79 -5.00
N ILE A 51 19.99 3.63 -5.57
CA ILE A 51 20.30 3.30 -6.97
C ILE A 51 19.68 4.34 -7.92
N GLY A 52 18.42 4.72 -7.69
CA GLY A 52 17.75 5.76 -8.48
C GLY A 52 18.45 7.13 -8.39
N TYR A 53 18.93 7.51 -7.21
CA TYR A 53 19.65 8.77 -7.00
C TYR A 53 21.01 8.79 -7.71
N PHE A 54 21.80 7.72 -7.61
CA PHE A 54 23.09 7.62 -8.30
C PHE A 54 22.94 7.63 -9.83
N VAL A 55 21.95 6.92 -10.38
CA VAL A 55 21.64 6.95 -11.82
C VAL A 55 21.22 8.36 -12.26
N LYS A 56 20.41 9.06 -11.47
CA LYS A 56 19.97 10.43 -11.76
C LYS A 56 21.10 11.45 -11.72
N LEU A 57 22.06 11.28 -10.81
CA LEU A 57 23.21 12.17 -10.68
C LEU A 57 24.24 11.98 -11.79
N VAL A 58 24.49 10.73 -12.21
CA VAL A 58 25.44 10.43 -13.30
C VAL A 58 24.82 10.72 -14.68
N SER A 59 23.51 10.52 -14.83
CA SER A 59 22.82 10.66 -16.13
C SER A 59 22.15 12.04 -16.30
N LYS A 60 22.96 13.04 -16.65
CA LYS A 60 22.49 14.36 -17.10
C LYS A 60 22.20 14.45 -18.61
N ARG A 61 22.22 13.36 -19.38
CA ARG A 61 21.82 13.38 -20.80
C ARG A 61 21.30 12.04 -21.32
N SER A 62 19.99 12.03 -21.62
CA SER A 62 19.30 11.19 -22.61
C SER A 62 19.52 9.67 -22.55
N LEU A 63 18.64 8.94 -21.85
CA LEU A 63 18.28 7.58 -22.27
C LEU A 63 16.83 7.25 -21.87
N PRO A 64 15.99 6.78 -22.80
CA PRO A 64 14.59 6.43 -22.53
C PRO A 64 14.52 5.28 -21.51
N PRO A 65 13.46 5.23 -20.69
CA PRO A 65 13.46 4.54 -19.41
C PRO A 65 13.62 3.03 -19.61
N PRO A 66 14.74 2.42 -19.21
CA PRO A 66 14.70 0.99 -18.96
C PRO A 66 13.96 0.87 -17.64
N ILE A 67 12.76 0.30 -17.66
CA ILE A 67 12.31 -0.92 -16.94
C ILE A 67 13.03 -1.34 -15.62
N LEU A 68 14.22 -0.83 -15.29
CA LEU A 68 15.07 -1.18 -14.15
C LEU A 68 14.68 -0.53 -12.80
N VAL A 69 13.67 0.36 -12.79
CA VAL A 69 13.10 0.98 -11.56
C VAL A 69 11.61 0.63 -11.39
N PHE A 70 11.11 -0.32 -12.17
CA PHE A 70 9.78 -0.88 -11.96
C PHE A 70 9.96 -2.25 -11.31
N ILE A 71 9.42 -2.41 -10.10
CA ILE A 71 8.83 -3.66 -9.55
C ILE A 71 9.72 -4.92 -9.56
#